data_AF-A0A7H4PUL5-F1
#
_entry.id   AF-A0A7H4PUL5-F1
#
_cell.length_a   1.000
_cell.length_b   1.000
_cell.length_c   1.000
_cell.angle_alpha   90.00
_cell.angle_beta   90.00
_cell.angle_gamma   90.00
#
_symmetry.space_group_name_H-M   'P 1'
#
loop_
_entity.id
_entity.type
_entity.pdbx_description
1 polymer ?
#
loop_
_entity_poly.entity_id
_entity_poly.type
_entity_poly.pdbx_seq_one_letter_code
_entity_poly.pdbx_strand_id
1 'polypeptide(L)'
;MSQPYVDETARVRAALAVIPADDYGTWVDMAFALKNGLGNAGFEVWDEWSRTAANYNERAARTTWRSAKETGGKTLASLFWLARQHGFDLKRAQYPDQMATALAPRAEVREQRAREEARQRARYAAVAREAQAIWEWARPVGPEHPYLARKQLEPVPTLRELEAPELRALLGYAPASEDVPLTGRVLVVPFWIGEAISTLELIDESGRKSSLAGGLKRGGYWFAGEAPNDAESAAPILIGEGMATVLSAHRATGWVALASLSSGTLPEAAAILRARFAGTELVVLADLGPGESKAREAAQATCAHLALPVFAKEERIDDQVPTDFNDMAVLSGFASVGDRLREIVYRHEEPLAATPTPAADWEMGTVSGEQKEEVMSNVKEKLLTEAQEPTRRRGSKRSGPEQVTPTESSAPLAASGTSEPAAATPADDSPAVPARQFAPPRPPVGEPLFAVTDVPSDIRALAEHRFGSPLRMATPRENGGPYRGEVFNSEHYLIQEVATRSVVFHPKAQMVFVSERLRWMDENARLNGAELQVGYDGDRPKVYPWDRARELLERTVGSLKKSARELNFSPNLEVMLDQLQTRSWARVREARAAALEQSKERAAPQDPPGPDR
;
A
#
# COMPACT_ATOMS: atom_id res chain seq x y z
N MET A 1 53.60 -33.59 27.46
CA MET A 1 52.81 -33.46 26.20
C MET A 1 51.76 -32.40 26.45
N SER A 2 51.96 -31.19 25.91
CA SER A 2 51.00 -30.09 26.05
C SER A 2 49.79 -30.41 25.19
N GLN A 3 48.60 -30.58 25.79
CA GLN A 3 47.36 -30.66 25.00
C GLN A 3 47.22 -29.34 24.23
N PRO A 4 46.98 -29.36 22.92
CA PRO A 4 46.74 -28.13 22.17
C PRO A 4 45.47 -27.48 22.73
N TYR A 5 45.59 -26.24 23.18
CA TYR A 5 44.47 -25.40 23.61
C TYR A 5 43.55 -25.23 22.39
N VAL A 6 42.43 -25.96 22.38
CA VAL A 6 41.40 -25.79 21.35
C VAL A 6 40.66 -24.52 21.70
N ASP A 7 40.74 -23.50 20.83
CA ASP A 7 39.88 -22.34 20.95
C ASP A 7 38.42 -22.78 20.81
N GLU A 8 37.71 -22.83 21.94
CA GLU A 8 36.34 -23.30 22.03
C GLU A 8 35.39 -22.41 21.23
N THR A 9 35.70 -21.11 21.11
CA THR A 9 34.93 -20.15 20.31
C THR A 9 35.05 -20.47 18.81
N ALA A 10 36.27 -20.77 18.33
CA ALA A 10 36.49 -21.20 16.95
C ALA A 10 35.79 -22.52 16.65
N ARG A 11 35.77 -23.45 17.60
CA ARG A 11 35.08 -24.74 17.48
C ARG A 11 33.55 -24.58 17.44
N VAL A 12 32.99 -23.68 18.25
CA VAL A 12 31.55 -23.33 18.23
C VAL A 12 31.16 -22.68 16.91
N ARG A 13 31.96 -21.73 16.40
CA ARG A 13 31.76 -21.10 15.08
C ARG A 13 31.72 -22.12 13.96
N ALA A 14 32.70 -23.03 13.93
CA ALA A 14 32.76 -24.10 12.93
C ALA A 14 31.57 -25.08 13.02
N ALA A 15 31.08 -25.36 14.23
CA ALA A 15 29.91 -26.21 14.44
C ALA A 15 28.61 -25.55 13.98
N LEU A 16 28.42 -24.26 14.24
CA LEU A 16 27.27 -23.50 13.76
C LEU A 16 27.25 -23.36 12.24
N ALA A 17 28.41 -23.26 11.58
CA ALA A 17 28.51 -23.08 10.13
C ALA A 17 27.87 -24.22 9.31
N VAL A 18 27.74 -25.44 9.87
CA VAL A 18 27.08 -26.56 9.19
C VAL A 18 25.57 -26.64 9.45
N ILE A 19 25.06 -25.94 10.46
CA ILE A 19 23.65 -25.97 10.89
C ILE A 19 22.91 -24.81 10.21
N PRO A 20 21.78 -25.05 9.51
CA PRO A 20 20.91 -23.98 9.00
C PRO A 20 20.28 -23.17 10.15
N ALA A 21 20.23 -21.85 10.01
CA ALA A 21 19.68 -20.95 11.03
C ALA A 21 18.17 -20.63 10.82
N ASP A 22 17.53 -21.17 9.77
CA ASP A 22 16.18 -20.77 9.35
C ASP A 22 15.05 -21.32 10.23
N ASP A 23 15.28 -22.46 10.90
CA ASP A 23 14.29 -23.10 11.78
C ASP A 23 14.25 -22.44 13.16
N TYR A 24 13.06 -21.95 13.55
CA TYR A 24 12.88 -21.19 14.79
C TYR A 24 13.22 -22.00 16.05
N GLY A 25 12.84 -23.28 16.11
CA GLY A 25 13.12 -24.14 17.26
C GLY A 25 14.61 -24.34 17.47
N THR A 26 15.30 -24.69 16.38
CA THR A 26 16.77 -24.80 16.33
C THR A 26 17.45 -23.49 16.69
N TRP A 27 16.98 -22.38 16.14
CA TRP A 27 17.53 -21.05 16.36
C TRP A 27 17.49 -20.62 17.84
N VAL A 28 16.35 -20.84 18.52
CA VAL A 28 16.20 -20.61 19.97
C VAL A 28 17.08 -21.56 20.78
N ASP A 29 17.10 -22.85 20.43
CA ASP A 29 17.92 -23.85 21.11
C ASP A 29 19.41 -23.51 21.05
N MET A 30 19.90 -23.01 19.92
CA MET A 30 21.28 -22.56 19.77
C MET A 30 21.57 -21.29 20.59
N ALA A 31 20.61 -20.37 20.69
CA ALA A 31 20.74 -19.20 21.57
C ALA A 31 20.98 -19.64 23.03
N PHE A 32 20.23 -20.67 23.47
CA PHE A 32 20.31 -21.18 24.83
C PHE A 32 21.61 -21.96 25.05
N ALA A 33 21.99 -22.80 24.09
CA ALA A 33 23.24 -23.57 24.12
C ALA A 33 24.48 -22.66 24.19
N LEU A 34 24.52 -21.59 23.37
CA LEU A 34 25.65 -20.67 23.35
C LEU A 34 25.70 -19.80 24.60
N LYS A 35 24.55 -19.35 25.13
CA LYS A 35 24.53 -18.57 26.37
C LYS A 35 24.94 -19.41 27.58
N ASN A 36 24.60 -20.70 27.61
CA ASN A 36 25.08 -21.62 28.63
C ASN A 36 26.60 -21.83 28.58
N GLY A 37 27.18 -22.00 27.37
CA GLY A 37 28.60 -22.32 27.23
C GLY A 37 29.55 -21.13 27.23
N LEU A 38 29.15 -20.01 26.64
CA LEU A 38 29.99 -18.84 26.39
C LEU A 38 29.51 -17.59 27.13
N GLY A 39 28.45 -17.71 27.94
CA GLY A 39 27.82 -16.56 28.61
C GLY A 39 27.39 -15.49 27.62
N ASN A 40 27.46 -14.22 28.03
CA ASN A 40 27.09 -13.09 27.16
C ASN A 40 27.99 -12.91 25.92
N ALA A 41 29.25 -13.39 25.96
CA ALA A 41 30.15 -13.33 24.82
C ALA A 41 29.67 -14.21 23.63
N GLY A 42 28.81 -15.19 23.90
CA GLY A 42 28.20 -16.03 22.86
C GLY A 42 27.21 -15.28 21.94
N PHE A 43 26.75 -14.08 22.32
CA PHE A 43 25.76 -13.35 21.52
C PHE A 43 26.30 -13.01 20.13
N GLU A 44 27.53 -12.53 20.04
CA GLU A 44 28.12 -12.13 18.76
C GLU A 44 28.20 -13.31 17.79
N VAL A 45 28.64 -14.47 18.28
CA VAL A 45 28.75 -15.70 17.49
C VAL A 45 27.38 -16.19 17.03
N TRP A 46 26.41 -16.20 17.94
CA TRP A 46 25.05 -16.62 17.64
C TRP A 46 24.36 -15.65 16.67
N ASP A 47 24.52 -14.35 16.84
CA ASP A 47 23.92 -13.32 16.01
C ASP A 47 24.51 -13.33 14.59
N GLU A 48 25.82 -13.54 14.45
CA GLU A 48 26.49 -13.71 13.16
C GLU A 48 25.96 -14.95 12.41
N TRP A 49 25.79 -16.07 13.10
CA TRP A 49 25.16 -17.27 12.53
C TRP A 49 23.70 -17.04 12.18
N SER A 50 22.96 -16.34 13.04
CA SER A 50 21.55 -16.01 12.84
C SER A 50 21.35 -15.16 11.57
N ARG A 51 22.28 -14.24 11.28
CA ARG A 51 22.26 -13.41 10.06
C ARG A 51 22.43 -14.21 8.77
N THR A 52 22.80 -15.48 8.84
CA THR A 52 22.87 -16.36 7.65
C THR A 52 21.50 -16.84 7.17
N ALA A 53 20.45 -16.77 7.99
CA ALA A 53 19.10 -17.23 7.66
C ALA A 53 18.27 -16.17 6.94
N ALA A 54 17.46 -16.52 5.94
CA ALA A 54 16.71 -15.54 5.14
C ALA A 54 15.74 -14.70 6.00
N ASN A 55 15.16 -15.31 7.03
CA ASN A 55 14.15 -14.75 7.94
C ASN A 55 14.72 -14.03 9.18
N TYR A 56 16.02 -13.72 9.21
CA TYR A 56 16.66 -13.06 10.35
C TYR A 56 16.03 -11.70 10.69
N ASN A 57 15.87 -11.43 11.98
CA ASN A 57 15.41 -10.14 12.51
C ASN A 57 16.23 -9.76 13.75
N GLU A 58 16.95 -8.63 13.70
CA GLU A 58 17.84 -8.19 14.78
C GLU A 58 17.10 -7.96 16.11
N ARG A 59 15.89 -7.39 16.07
CA ARG A 59 15.11 -7.12 17.28
C ARG A 59 14.65 -8.41 17.94
N ALA A 60 14.22 -9.39 17.14
CA ALA A 60 13.90 -10.73 17.62
C ALA A 60 15.14 -11.40 18.23
N ALA A 61 16.30 -11.31 17.57
CA ALA A 61 17.56 -11.86 18.07
C ALA A 61 17.92 -11.31 19.45
N ARG A 62 17.90 -9.99 19.63
CA ARG A 62 18.16 -9.35 20.93
C ARG A 62 17.16 -9.73 22.02
N THR A 63 15.91 -10.03 21.65
CA THR A 63 14.85 -10.40 22.59
C THR A 63 15.00 -11.86 23.02
N THR A 64 15.20 -12.77 22.08
CA THR A 64 15.48 -14.19 22.32
C THR A 64 16.75 -14.38 23.14
N TRP A 65 17.82 -13.63 22.85
CA TRP A 65 19.04 -13.71 23.64
C TRP A 65 18.82 -13.29 25.10
N ARG A 66 17.95 -12.30 25.35
CA ARG A 66 17.59 -11.87 26.70
C ARG A 66 16.76 -12.90 27.45
N SER A 67 15.93 -13.70 26.76
CA SER A 67 15.13 -14.75 27.40
C SER A 67 15.94 -16.01 27.74
N ALA A 68 17.05 -16.24 27.04
CA ALA A 68 18.00 -17.31 27.34
C ALA A 68 18.66 -17.13 28.72
N LYS A 69 18.92 -18.24 29.43
CA LYS A 69 19.62 -18.25 30.73
C LYS A 69 20.90 -19.08 30.65
N GLU A 70 21.92 -18.66 31.40
CA GLU A 70 23.20 -19.39 31.50
C GLU A 70 23.03 -20.77 32.18
N THR A 71 21.98 -20.95 32.98
CA THR A 71 21.66 -22.21 33.70
C THR A 71 20.61 -23.08 32.98
N GLY A 72 20.43 -22.90 31.67
CA GLY A 72 19.45 -23.63 30.86
C GLY A 72 19.81 -25.09 30.56
N GLY A 73 18.81 -25.89 30.20
CA GLY A 73 19.00 -27.32 29.87
C GLY A 73 19.61 -27.61 28.49
N LYS A 74 19.72 -26.59 27.62
CA LYS A 74 20.43 -26.68 26.33
C LYS A 74 21.85 -26.19 26.56
N THR A 75 22.83 -27.00 26.20
CA THR A 75 24.26 -26.74 26.43
C THR A 75 25.04 -26.84 25.13
N LEU A 76 26.35 -26.53 25.12
CA LEU A 76 27.20 -26.75 23.94
C LEU A 76 27.17 -28.20 23.46
N ALA A 77 26.89 -29.18 24.33
CA ALA A 77 26.70 -30.56 23.91
C ALA A 77 25.50 -30.73 22.96
N SER A 78 24.42 -29.95 23.13
CA SER A 78 23.27 -29.92 22.23
C SER A 78 23.65 -29.36 20.85
N LEU A 79 24.44 -28.28 20.83
CA LEU A 79 25.00 -27.72 19.58
C LEU A 79 25.84 -28.76 18.85
N PHE A 80 26.81 -29.37 19.52
CA PHE A 80 27.72 -30.34 18.91
C PHE A 80 27.01 -31.63 18.46
N TRP A 81 25.98 -32.06 19.21
CA TRP A 81 25.13 -33.16 18.80
C TRP A 81 24.41 -32.84 17.50
N LEU A 82 23.80 -31.65 17.38
CA LEU A 82 23.10 -31.23 16.18
C LEU A 82 24.07 -31.02 15.00
N ALA A 83 25.21 -30.37 15.24
CA ALA A 83 26.26 -30.20 14.24
C ALA A 83 26.71 -31.55 13.65
N ARG A 84 26.83 -32.58 14.49
CA ARG A 84 27.16 -33.95 14.03
C ARG A 84 26.10 -34.52 13.10
N GLN A 85 24.81 -34.25 13.34
CA GLN A 85 23.74 -34.66 12.41
C GLN A 85 23.86 -33.96 11.06
N HIS A 86 24.44 -32.75 11.04
CA HIS A 86 24.77 -31.99 9.83
C HIS A 86 26.18 -32.27 9.28
N GLY A 87 26.84 -33.36 9.72
CA GLY A 87 28.13 -33.81 9.16
C GLY A 87 29.38 -33.22 9.82
N PHE A 88 29.27 -32.59 10.99
CA PHE A 88 30.43 -32.07 11.74
C PHE A 88 31.25 -33.19 12.39
N ASP A 89 32.58 -33.13 12.24
CA ASP A 89 33.51 -34.07 12.90
C ASP A 89 33.98 -33.56 14.28
N LEU A 90 33.51 -34.22 15.34
CA LEU A 90 33.83 -33.88 16.72
C LEU A 90 35.29 -34.16 17.13
N LYS A 91 36.00 -35.02 16.40
CA LYS A 91 37.38 -35.46 16.74
C LYS A 91 38.45 -34.55 16.16
N ARG A 92 38.07 -33.59 15.32
CA ARG A 92 39.00 -32.66 14.70
C ARG A 92 39.55 -31.69 15.75
N ALA A 93 40.87 -31.69 15.92
CA ALA A 93 41.58 -30.86 16.90
C ALA A 93 41.87 -29.43 16.41
N GLN A 94 41.83 -29.19 15.09
CA GLN A 94 42.10 -27.89 14.48
C GLN A 94 41.17 -27.63 13.29
N TYR A 95 40.39 -26.56 13.38
CA TYR A 95 39.48 -26.10 12.32
C TYR A 95 40.20 -25.01 11.53
N PRO A 96 40.31 -25.12 10.19
CA PRO A 96 40.96 -24.08 9.40
C PRO A 96 40.24 -22.75 9.57
N ASP A 97 40.98 -21.63 9.60
CA ASP A 97 40.44 -20.27 9.77
C ASP A 97 39.23 -20.01 8.86
N GLN A 98 39.24 -20.54 7.63
CA GLN A 98 38.10 -20.39 6.70
C GLN A 98 36.75 -20.95 7.21
N MET A 99 36.73 -21.97 8.07
CA MET A 99 35.50 -22.45 8.73
C MET A 99 35.15 -21.67 10.00
N ALA A 100 36.12 -20.96 10.59
CA ALA A 100 35.97 -20.17 11.81
C ALA A 100 35.63 -18.68 11.54
N THR A 101 36.01 -18.14 10.37
CA THR A 101 36.02 -16.70 10.11
C THR A 101 34.87 -16.19 9.22
N ALA A 102 34.05 -17.03 8.60
CA ALA A 102 32.95 -16.51 7.76
C ALA A 102 31.67 -17.34 7.89
N LEU A 103 30.80 -16.94 8.82
CA LEU A 103 29.36 -17.22 8.74
C LEU A 103 28.75 -16.27 7.68
N ALA A 104 29.23 -16.39 6.44
CA ALA A 104 28.67 -15.64 5.33
C ALA A 104 27.32 -16.26 4.95
N PRO A 105 26.26 -15.46 4.74
CA PRO A 105 25.00 -15.99 4.25
C PRO A 105 25.26 -16.75 2.94
N ARG A 106 24.70 -17.96 2.81
CA ARG A 106 24.83 -18.77 1.59
C ARG A 106 24.36 -17.95 0.39
N ALA A 107 24.95 -18.19 -0.79
CA ALA A 107 24.59 -17.45 -2.01
C ALA A 107 23.07 -17.51 -2.28
N GLU A 108 22.45 -18.66 -2.02
CA GLU A 108 21.01 -18.91 -2.09
C GLU A 108 20.19 -17.98 -1.17
N VAL A 109 20.64 -17.77 0.08
CA VAL A 109 19.95 -16.88 1.04
C VAL A 109 20.07 -15.42 0.63
N ARG A 110 21.25 -14.99 0.16
CA ARG A 110 21.43 -13.64 -0.39
C ARG A 110 20.54 -13.42 -1.59
N GLU A 111 20.46 -14.40 -2.48
CA GLU A 111 19.59 -14.35 -3.65
C GLU A 111 18.12 -14.32 -3.26
N GLN A 112 17.70 -15.12 -2.26
CA GLN A 112 16.32 -15.09 -1.76
C GLN A 112 15.96 -13.74 -1.15
N ARG A 113 16.80 -13.18 -0.27
CA ARG A 113 16.60 -11.84 0.29
C ARG A 113 16.53 -10.79 -0.79
N ALA A 114 17.45 -10.81 -1.76
CA ALA A 114 17.42 -9.89 -2.89
C ALA A 114 16.14 -10.04 -3.73
N ARG A 115 15.64 -11.26 -3.93
CA ARG A 115 14.37 -11.53 -4.63
C ARG A 115 13.16 -11.01 -3.83
N GLU A 116 13.15 -11.19 -2.51
CA GLU A 116 12.08 -10.71 -1.63
C GLU A 116 12.07 -9.17 -1.53
N GLU A 117 13.23 -8.56 -1.33
CA GLU A 117 13.42 -7.11 -1.36
C GLU A 117 13.01 -6.52 -2.72
N ALA A 118 13.41 -7.16 -3.83
CA ALA A 118 13.00 -6.75 -5.17
C ALA A 118 11.48 -6.86 -5.36
N ARG A 119 10.84 -7.94 -4.87
CA ARG A 119 9.38 -8.09 -4.89
C ARG A 119 8.69 -7.02 -4.07
N GLN A 120 9.20 -6.72 -2.87
CA GLN A 120 8.64 -5.72 -1.99
C GLN A 120 8.78 -4.31 -2.59
N ARG A 121 9.95 -3.99 -3.13
CA ARG A 121 10.20 -2.73 -3.85
C ARG A 121 9.32 -2.59 -5.08
N ALA A 122 9.11 -3.66 -5.83
CA ALA A 122 8.21 -3.67 -6.99
C ALA A 122 6.74 -3.43 -6.57
N ARG A 123 6.30 -3.99 -5.45
CA ARG A 123 4.96 -3.74 -4.87
C ARG A 123 4.80 -2.27 -4.48
N TYR A 124 5.75 -1.70 -3.73
CA TYR A 124 5.70 -0.29 -3.36
C TYR A 124 5.73 0.63 -4.58
N ALA A 125 6.56 0.33 -5.59
CA ALA A 125 6.58 1.10 -6.83
C ALA A 125 5.27 1.00 -7.62
N ALA A 126 4.55 -0.13 -7.54
CA ALA A 126 3.23 -0.26 -8.16
C ALA A 126 2.19 0.62 -7.46
N VAL A 127 2.15 0.60 -6.12
CA VAL A 127 1.23 1.42 -5.33
C VAL A 127 1.55 2.92 -5.48
N ALA A 128 2.83 3.29 -5.53
CA ALA A 128 3.25 4.67 -5.79
C ALA A 128 2.75 5.17 -7.16
N ARG A 129 2.81 4.34 -8.21
CA ARG A 129 2.24 4.69 -9.53
C ARG A 129 0.72 4.85 -9.49
N GLU A 130 0.03 3.98 -8.75
CA GLU A 130 -1.43 4.08 -8.56
C GLU A 130 -1.80 5.34 -7.78
N ALA A 131 -1.06 5.64 -6.70
CA ALA A 131 -1.21 6.86 -5.92
C ALA A 131 -1.02 8.12 -6.79
N GLN A 132 0.03 8.15 -7.61
CA GLN A 132 0.30 9.24 -8.54
C GLN A 132 -0.83 9.40 -9.56
N ALA A 133 -1.30 8.30 -10.15
CA ALA A 133 -2.39 8.33 -11.13
C ALA A 133 -3.70 8.86 -10.51
N ILE A 134 -4.05 8.43 -9.30
CA ILE A 134 -5.22 8.94 -8.56
C ILE A 134 -5.04 10.42 -8.24
N TRP A 135 -3.85 10.84 -7.82
CA TRP A 135 -3.54 12.24 -7.52
C TRP A 135 -3.68 13.15 -8.74
N GLU A 136 -3.16 12.72 -9.89
CA GLU A 136 -3.28 13.44 -11.16
C GLU A 136 -4.72 13.49 -11.69
N TRP A 137 -5.49 12.41 -11.46
CA TRP A 137 -6.90 12.35 -11.80
C TRP A 137 -7.78 13.21 -10.88
N ALA A 138 -7.37 13.36 -9.62
CA ALA A 138 -8.12 14.10 -8.62
C ALA A 138 -8.15 15.61 -8.94
N ARG A 139 -9.30 16.21 -8.69
CA ARG A 139 -9.52 17.64 -8.94
C ARG A 139 -9.04 18.47 -7.76
N PRO A 140 -8.66 19.74 -7.97
CA PRO A 140 -8.48 20.68 -6.85
C PRO A 140 -9.70 20.66 -5.92
N VAL A 141 -9.46 20.77 -4.62
CA VAL A 141 -10.55 20.80 -3.64
C VAL A 141 -11.45 21.99 -3.90
N GLY A 142 -12.73 21.73 -4.09
CA GLY A 142 -13.73 22.78 -4.30
C GLY A 142 -13.99 23.59 -3.03
N PRO A 143 -14.63 24.77 -3.15
CA PRO A 143 -15.09 25.50 -1.97
C PRO A 143 -16.03 24.63 -1.13
N GLU A 144 -16.06 24.90 0.17
CA GLU A 144 -16.98 24.28 1.13
C GLU A 144 -16.92 22.74 1.15
N HIS A 145 -15.73 22.15 0.98
CA HIS A 145 -15.56 20.71 1.19
C HIS A 145 -16.05 20.33 2.60
N PRO A 146 -16.96 19.34 2.80
CA PRO A 146 -17.71 19.22 4.06
C PRO A 146 -16.80 18.92 5.25
N TYR A 147 -15.78 18.09 5.04
CA TYR A 147 -14.77 17.81 6.05
C TYR A 147 -13.99 19.07 6.46
N LEU A 148 -13.53 19.88 5.48
CA LEU A 148 -12.74 21.08 5.76
C LEU A 148 -13.60 22.16 6.42
N ALA A 149 -14.85 22.34 5.96
CA ALA A 149 -15.81 23.26 6.57
C ALA A 149 -16.06 22.92 8.05
N ARG A 150 -16.28 21.63 8.38
CA ARG A 150 -16.42 21.18 9.77
C ARG A 150 -15.16 21.41 10.59
N LYS A 151 -13.98 21.23 9.98
CA LYS A 151 -12.69 21.54 10.61
C LYS A 151 -12.33 23.04 10.57
N GLN A 152 -13.20 23.90 10.02
CA GLN A 152 -12.95 25.34 9.81
C GLN A 152 -11.65 25.64 9.05
N LEU A 153 -11.28 24.77 8.11
CA LEU A 153 -10.06 24.86 7.31
C LEU A 153 -10.37 25.28 5.88
N GLU A 154 -9.40 25.94 5.26
CA GLU A 154 -9.43 26.28 3.82
C GLU A 154 -8.64 25.24 3.02
N PRO A 155 -9.05 24.95 1.78
CA PRO A 155 -8.31 24.05 0.91
C PRO A 155 -6.95 24.66 0.53
N VAL A 156 -5.92 23.81 0.47
CA VAL A 156 -4.57 24.18 -0.02
C VAL A 156 -4.25 23.45 -1.33
N PRO A 157 -3.34 23.98 -2.18
CA PRO A 157 -3.01 23.36 -3.48
C PRO A 157 -2.46 21.93 -3.39
N THR A 158 -1.92 21.55 -2.22
CA THR A 158 -1.41 20.21 -1.91
C THR A 158 -2.51 19.24 -1.46
N LEU A 159 -3.79 19.62 -1.55
CA LEU A 159 -4.95 18.74 -1.40
C LEU A 159 -5.71 18.61 -2.71
N ARG A 160 -6.32 17.44 -2.91
CA ARG A 160 -7.24 17.16 -4.01
C ARG A 160 -8.49 16.48 -3.48
N GLU A 161 -9.51 16.34 -4.31
CA GLU A 161 -10.73 15.62 -3.96
C GLU A 161 -11.20 14.70 -5.08
N LEU A 162 -11.96 13.68 -4.71
CA LEU A 162 -12.71 12.79 -5.59
C LEU A 162 -14.05 12.42 -4.95
N GLU A 163 -15.02 12.05 -5.77
CA GLU A 163 -16.23 11.41 -5.23
C GLU A 163 -15.90 9.96 -4.83
N ALA A 164 -16.45 9.47 -3.71
CA ALA A 164 -16.24 8.10 -3.27
C ALA A 164 -16.53 7.02 -4.35
N PRO A 165 -17.57 7.15 -5.21
CA PRO A 165 -17.78 6.26 -6.34
C PRO A 165 -16.67 6.31 -7.41
N GLU A 166 -16.09 7.50 -7.67
CA GLU A 166 -14.96 7.66 -8.60
C GLU A 166 -13.72 6.96 -8.06
N LEU A 167 -13.42 7.20 -6.78
CA LEU A 167 -12.30 6.58 -6.09
C LEU A 167 -12.42 5.05 -6.07
N ARG A 168 -13.62 4.51 -5.80
CA ARG A 168 -13.89 3.07 -5.88
C ARG A 168 -13.67 2.52 -7.29
N ALA A 169 -14.05 3.26 -8.31
CA ALA A 169 -13.87 2.84 -9.70
C ALA A 169 -12.39 2.79 -10.10
N LEU A 170 -11.59 3.75 -9.63
CA LEU A 170 -10.14 3.80 -9.87
C LEU A 170 -9.40 2.65 -9.15
N LEU A 171 -9.79 2.37 -7.90
CA LEU A 171 -9.11 1.38 -7.05
C LEU A 171 -9.58 -0.06 -7.26
N GLY A 172 -10.79 -0.26 -7.81
CA GLY A 172 -11.42 -1.58 -7.89
C GLY A 172 -11.93 -2.14 -6.55
N TYR A 173 -11.75 -1.41 -5.45
CA TYR A 173 -12.30 -1.69 -4.13
C TYR A 173 -12.84 -0.41 -3.48
N ALA A 174 -13.68 -0.52 -2.46
CA ALA A 174 -14.16 0.63 -1.70
C ALA A 174 -13.21 0.86 -0.50
N PRO A 175 -12.48 1.98 -0.45
CA PRO A 175 -11.73 2.35 0.76
C PRO A 175 -12.68 2.43 1.95
N ALA A 176 -12.21 1.95 3.10
CA ALA A 176 -13.00 1.87 4.32
C ALA A 176 -12.17 2.24 5.54
N SER A 177 -12.86 2.70 6.57
CA SER A 177 -12.36 2.93 7.93
C SER A 177 -13.15 2.02 8.86
N GLU A 178 -12.50 1.15 9.63
CA GLU A 178 -13.17 0.20 10.53
C GLU A 178 -14.32 -0.58 9.84
N ASP A 179 -14.02 -1.11 8.64
CA ASP A 179 -14.98 -1.82 7.76
C ASP A 179 -16.17 -1.00 7.24
N VAL A 180 -16.22 0.31 7.53
CA VAL A 180 -17.22 1.25 7.00
C VAL A 180 -16.64 1.96 5.76
N PRO A 181 -17.24 1.80 4.56
CA PRO A 181 -16.78 2.48 3.35
C PRO A 181 -16.83 4.00 3.45
N LEU A 182 -15.87 4.66 2.81
CA LEU A 182 -15.86 6.12 2.66
C LEU A 182 -17.04 6.59 1.78
N THR A 183 -17.62 7.76 2.09
CA THR A 183 -18.78 8.32 1.37
C THR A 183 -18.60 9.77 0.95
N GLY A 184 -19.39 10.20 -0.03
CA GLY A 184 -19.46 11.60 -0.45
C GLY A 184 -18.18 12.11 -1.10
N ARG A 185 -17.85 13.38 -0.84
CA ARG A 185 -16.58 14.01 -1.27
C ARG A 185 -15.44 13.54 -0.37
N VAL A 186 -14.45 12.91 -0.98
CA VAL A 186 -13.28 12.36 -0.31
C VAL A 186 -12.08 13.23 -0.64
N LEU A 187 -11.45 13.79 0.40
CA LEU A 187 -10.14 14.41 0.28
C LEU A 187 -9.09 13.34 -0.02
N VAL A 188 -8.23 13.66 -0.96
CA VAL A 188 -7.03 12.92 -1.32
C VAL A 188 -5.85 13.71 -0.78
N VAL A 189 -5.14 13.13 0.18
CA VAL A 189 -3.94 13.71 0.81
C VAL A 189 -2.72 12.93 0.32
N PRO A 190 -1.82 13.53 -0.47
CA PRO A 190 -0.68 12.84 -1.04
C PRO A 190 0.41 12.68 0.01
N PHE A 191 1.02 11.51 0.07
CA PHE A 191 2.08 11.22 1.01
C PHE A 191 3.39 10.99 0.25
N TRP A 192 4.38 11.82 0.52
CA TRP A 192 5.62 11.91 -0.25
C TRP A 192 6.77 11.21 0.45
N ILE A 193 7.61 10.51 -0.32
CA ILE A 193 8.93 10.06 0.12
C ILE A 193 9.95 10.59 -0.90
N GLY A 194 10.78 11.54 -0.45
CA GLY A 194 11.58 12.34 -1.38
C GLY A 194 10.67 13.15 -2.31
N GLU A 195 10.90 13.04 -3.61
CA GLU A 195 10.14 13.78 -4.64
C GLU A 195 8.95 13.00 -5.22
N ALA A 196 8.69 11.79 -4.73
CA ALA A 196 7.64 10.92 -5.28
C ALA A 196 6.51 10.67 -4.28
N ILE A 197 5.27 10.66 -4.76
CA ILE A 197 4.13 10.17 -4.00
C ILE A 197 4.32 8.67 -3.77
N SER A 198 4.32 8.24 -2.51
CA SER A 198 4.42 6.83 -2.12
C SER A 198 3.07 6.19 -1.87
N THR A 199 2.10 6.97 -1.38
CA THR A 199 0.75 6.53 -1.01
C THR A 199 -0.18 7.73 -0.85
N LEU A 200 -1.47 7.47 -0.60
CA LEU A 200 -2.48 8.48 -0.29
C LEU A 200 -3.13 8.19 1.07
N GLU A 201 -3.50 9.24 1.80
CA GLU A 201 -4.55 9.20 2.82
C GLU A 201 -5.84 9.77 2.23
N LEU A 202 -6.94 9.11 2.55
CA LEU A 202 -8.26 9.37 2.01
C LEU A 202 -9.17 9.73 3.17
N ILE A 203 -9.80 10.90 3.13
CA ILE A 203 -10.63 11.40 4.22
C ILE A 203 -12.00 11.77 3.68
N ASP A 204 -13.04 11.10 4.16
CA ASP A 204 -14.39 11.37 3.70
C ASP A 204 -15.06 12.57 4.41
N GLU A 205 -16.25 12.94 3.96
CA GLU A 205 -17.02 14.08 4.50
C GLU A 205 -17.29 13.97 6.01
N SER A 206 -17.43 12.75 6.53
CA SER A 206 -17.66 12.46 7.95
C SER A 206 -16.36 12.38 8.76
N GLY A 207 -15.21 12.46 8.10
CA GLY A 207 -13.88 12.38 8.71
C GLY A 207 -13.34 10.97 8.90
N ARG A 208 -14.00 9.95 8.32
CA ARG A 208 -13.43 8.60 8.28
C ARG A 208 -12.20 8.61 7.38
N LYS A 209 -11.14 7.94 7.85
CA LYS A 209 -9.85 7.93 7.18
C LYS A 209 -9.50 6.53 6.69
N SER A 210 -8.97 6.46 5.47
CA SER A 210 -8.41 5.23 4.92
C SER A 210 -7.08 5.54 4.26
N SER A 211 -6.21 4.54 4.15
CA SER A 211 -4.96 4.68 3.40
C SER A 211 -5.01 3.81 2.16
N LEU A 212 -4.33 4.25 1.10
CA LEU A 212 -4.16 3.42 -0.08
C LEU A 212 -3.47 2.10 0.30
N ALA A 213 -4.07 0.99 -0.09
CA ALA A 213 -3.64 -0.33 0.35
C ALA A 213 -2.24 -0.67 -0.19
N GLY A 214 -1.36 -1.18 0.67
CA GLY A 214 -0.01 -1.58 0.28
C GLY A 214 0.99 -0.43 0.11
N GLY A 215 0.59 0.81 0.40
CA GLY A 215 1.45 1.98 0.31
C GLY A 215 2.57 2.01 1.35
N LEU A 216 3.71 2.59 1.00
CA LEU A 216 4.82 2.80 1.93
C LEU A 216 4.64 4.13 2.66
N LYS A 217 4.41 4.06 3.98
CA LYS A 217 4.33 5.25 4.85
C LYS A 217 5.63 5.59 5.57
N ARG A 218 6.58 4.65 5.59
CA ARG A 218 7.80 4.81 6.38
C ARG A 218 8.68 5.89 5.76
N GLY A 219 9.03 6.91 6.54
CA GLY A 219 9.89 8.02 6.11
C GLY A 219 9.24 9.03 5.16
N GLY A 220 7.90 9.07 5.09
CA GLY A 220 7.18 10.05 4.28
C GLY A 220 6.46 11.12 5.09
N TYR A 221 5.92 12.11 4.38
CA TYR A 221 5.12 13.20 4.94
C TYR A 221 4.21 13.85 3.89
N TRP A 222 3.21 14.61 4.35
CA TRP A 222 2.46 15.57 3.56
C TRP A 222 2.84 17.00 3.96
N PHE A 223 2.80 17.97 3.03
CA PHE A 223 3.08 19.38 3.30
C PHE A 223 1.81 20.24 3.28
N ALA A 224 1.63 21.05 4.31
CA ALA A 224 0.71 22.18 4.29
C ALA A 224 1.39 23.35 3.57
N GLY A 225 1.07 23.55 2.29
CA GLY A 225 1.62 24.63 1.47
C GLY A 225 2.83 24.23 0.64
N GLU A 226 3.68 25.21 0.30
CA GLU A 226 4.88 24.99 -0.50
C GLU A 226 5.97 24.25 0.30
N ALA A 227 6.71 23.38 -0.39
CA ALA A 227 7.81 22.67 0.23
C ALA A 227 8.91 23.68 0.65
N PRO A 228 9.52 23.51 1.84
CA PRO A 228 10.62 24.37 2.27
C PRO A 228 11.80 24.21 1.29
N ASN A 229 12.26 25.32 0.72
CA ASN A 229 13.50 25.34 -0.06
C ASN A 229 14.70 25.13 0.85
N ASP A 230 15.71 24.41 0.36
CA ASP A 230 16.94 24.11 1.12
C ASP A 230 17.78 25.37 1.42
N ALA A 231 17.41 26.52 0.85
CA ALA A 231 17.98 27.83 1.15
C ALA A 231 16.99 28.66 1.99
N GLU A 232 17.41 28.96 3.23
CA GLU A 232 16.96 30.11 4.03
C GLU A 232 15.52 30.17 4.57
N SER A 233 14.96 29.08 5.13
CA SER A 233 13.85 29.26 6.07
C SER A 233 14.39 29.49 7.49
N ALA A 234 14.51 30.76 7.89
CA ALA A 234 14.70 31.15 9.29
C ALA A 234 13.44 30.91 10.15
N ALA A 235 12.30 30.64 9.50
CA ALA A 235 11.05 30.33 10.19
C ALA A 235 11.05 28.88 10.72
N PRO A 236 10.45 28.63 11.89
CA PRO A 236 10.30 27.29 12.43
C PRO A 236 9.56 26.33 11.48
N ILE A 237 9.85 25.04 11.62
CA ILE A 237 9.15 23.95 10.92
C ILE A 237 8.27 23.22 11.93
N LEU A 238 7.01 23.02 11.56
CA LEU A 238 6.03 22.27 12.33
C LEU A 238 5.92 20.85 11.79
N ILE A 239 5.84 19.85 12.66
CA ILE A 239 5.51 18.48 12.29
C ILE A 239 4.47 17.89 13.25
N GLY A 240 3.44 17.24 12.73
CA GLY A 240 2.41 16.59 13.54
C GLY A 240 1.88 15.30 12.91
N GLU A 241 0.98 14.62 13.60
CA GLU A 241 0.35 13.39 13.09
C GLU A 241 -0.69 13.70 12.00
N GLY A 242 -1.72 14.48 12.33
CA GLY A 242 -2.87 14.69 11.45
C GLY A 242 -2.74 15.85 10.46
N MET A 243 -3.29 15.68 9.25
CA MET A 243 -3.41 16.73 8.24
C MET A 243 -4.11 17.99 8.78
N ALA A 244 -5.24 17.85 9.46
CA ALA A 244 -5.99 18.98 10.02
C ALA A 244 -5.19 19.72 11.10
N THR A 245 -4.53 19.00 12.01
CA THR A 245 -3.69 19.56 13.08
C THR A 245 -2.60 20.47 12.52
N VAL A 246 -1.85 19.96 11.54
CA VAL A 246 -0.71 20.71 10.98
C VAL A 246 -1.18 21.85 10.08
N LEU A 247 -2.29 21.68 9.36
CA LEU A 247 -2.86 22.75 8.53
C LEU A 247 -3.41 23.89 9.37
N SER A 248 -4.02 23.60 10.53
CA SER A 248 -4.45 24.61 11.50
C SER A 248 -3.26 25.40 12.06
N ALA A 249 -2.18 24.70 12.40
CA ALA A 249 -0.96 25.33 12.90
C ALA A 249 -0.25 26.17 11.81
N HIS A 250 -0.22 25.69 10.56
CA HIS A 250 0.26 26.45 9.40
C HIS A 250 -0.54 27.74 9.22
N ARG A 251 -1.88 27.66 9.19
CA ARG A 251 -2.76 28.83 9.05
C ARG A 251 -2.57 29.84 10.18
N ALA A 252 -2.35 29.36 11.41
CA ALA A 252 -2.17 30.20 12.60
C ALA A 252 -0.84 30.96 12.63
N THR A 253 0.22 30.39 12.03
CA THR A 253 1.60 30.87 12.20
C THR A 253 2.23 31.39 10.91
N GLY A 254 1.80 30.89 9.75
CA GLY A 254 2.49 31.04 8.47
C GLY A 254 3.73 30.14 8.33
N TRP A 255 4.03 29.29 9.32
CA TRP A 255 5.20 28.42 9.31
C TRP A 255 4.97 27.18 8.48
N VAL A 256 6.04 26.65 7.87
CA VAL A 256 5.98 25.40 7.11
C VAL A 256 5.53 24.27 8.04
N ALA A 257 4.52 23.51 7.64
CA ALA A 257 4.00 22.42 8.46
C ALA A 257 3.87 21.12 7.68
N LEU A 258 4.21 20.00 8.34
CA LEU A 258 4.20 18.68 7.74
C LEU A 258 3.41 17.68 8.58
N ALA A 259 2.62 16.82 7.93
CA ALA A 259 1.93 15.71 8.60
C ALA A 259 2.60 14.38 8.29
N SER A 260 2.81 13.55 9.32
CA SER A 260 3.24 12.16 9.18
C SER A 260 2.09 11.19 8.89
N LEU A 261 0.83 11.63 9.06
CA LEU A 261 -0.42 10.87 8.85
C LEU A 261 -0.53 9.58 9.69
N SER A 262 0.37 9.41 10.67
CA SER A 262 0.34 8.37 11.70
C SER A 262 1.38 8.64 12.78
N SER A 263 0.99 8.53 14.04
CA SER A 263 1.86 8.58 15.23
C SER A 263 3.04 7.61 15.15
N GLY A 264 2.85 6.44 14.54
CA GLY A 264 3.92 5.44 14.39
C GLY A 264 5.08 5.89 13.49
N THR A 265 4.82 6.83 12.58
CA THR A 265 5.82 7.35 11.62
C THR A 265 6.41 8.70 12.02
N LEU A 266 5.80 9.36 13.02
CA LEU A 266 6.18 10.70 13.47
C LEU A 266 7.65 10.81 13.90
N PRO A 267 8.23 9.87 14.71
CA PRO A 267 9.64 9.96 15.08
C PRO A 267 10.61 9.90 13.90
N GLU A 268 10.31 9.07 12.90
CA GLU A 268 11.16 8.92 11.72
C GLU A 268 11.04 10.13 10.78
N ALA A 269 9.84 10.65 10.58
CA ALA A 269 9.62 11.87 9.82
C ALA A 269 10.33 13.07 10.48
N ALA A 270 10.26 13.20 11.81
CA ALA A 270 10.98 14.23 12.55
C ALA A 270 12.51 14.09 12.39
N ALA A 271 13.04 12.86 12.45
CA ALA A 271 14.47 12.61 12.27
C ALA A 271 14.95 12.98 10.86
N ILE A 272 14.16 12.67 9.82
CA ILE A 272 14.45 13.08 8.44
C ILE A 272 14.48 14.60 8.31
N LEU A 273 13.51 15.30 8.90
CA LEU A 273 13.48 16.77 8.89
C LEU A 273 14.66 17.36 9.63
N ARG A 274 15.02 16.83 10.81
CA ARG A 274 16.19 17.32 11.56
C ARG A 274 17.48 17.11 10.79
N ALA A 275 17.64 15.98 10.09
CA ALA A 275 18.82 15.73 9.26
C ALA A 275 18.91 16.70 8.08
N ARG A 276 17.77 17.07 7.48
CA ARG A 276 17.70 18.02 6.36
C ARG A 276 17.86 19.48 6.79
N PHE A 277 17.25 19.85 7.92
CA PHE A 277 17.17 21.21 8.46
C PHE A 277 17.84 21.30 9.84
N ALA A 278 19.13 21.00 9.89
CA ALA A 278 19.87 20.88 11.15
C ALA A 278 19.86 22.17 12.00
N GLY A 279 19.77 23.35 11.37
CA GLY A 279 19.82 24.66 12.05
C GLY A 279 18.46 25.34 12.25
N THR A 280 17.35 24.73 11.81
CA THR A 280 16.02 25.35 11.92
C THR A 280 15.30 24.87 13.17
N GLU A 281 14.51 25.75 13.80
CA GLU A 281 13.65 25.35 14.91
C GLU A 281 12.61 24.33 14.44
N LEU A 282 12.52 23.20 15.12
CA LEU A 282 11.57 22.14 14.82
C LEU A 282 10.58 22.05 15.98
N VAL A 283 9.29 21.98 15.66
CA VAL A 283 8.21 21.89 16.66
C VAL A 283 7.35 20.67 16.33
N VAL A 284 7.31 19.72 17.25
CA VAL A 284 6.44 18.55 17.18
C VAL A 284 5.10 18.89 17.83
N LEU A 285 4.04 18.88 17.02
CA LEU A 285 2.66 19.04 17.44
C LEU A 285 2.12 17.70 17.95
N ALA A 286 1.78 17.63 19.22
CA ALA A 286 1.25 16.43 19.86
C ALA A 286 -0.26 16.50 20.01
N ASP A 287 -0.93 15.39 19.73
CA ASP A 287 -2.33 15.18 20.10
C ASP A 287 -2.38 14.64 21.55
N LEU A 288 -3.33 15.12 22.34
CA LEU A 288 -3.54 14.62 23.70
C LEU A 288 -4.06 13.17 23.66
N GLY A 289 -3.51 12.30 24.52
CA GLY A 289 -3.91 10.89 24.61
C GLY A 289 -2.91 9.95 23.91
N PRO A 290 -3.37 8.94 23.14
CA PRO A 290 -2.49 7.88 22.62
C PRO A 290 -1.31 8.36 21.77
N GLY A 291 -1.45 9.48 21.06
CA GLY A 291 -0.42 10.06 20.20
C GLY A 291 0.72 10.77 20.95
N GLU A 292 0.50 11.19 22.19
CA GLU A 292 1.44 12.04 22.95
C GLU A 292 2.81 11.37 23.14
N SER A 293 2.82 10.09 23.47
CA SER A 293 4.06 9.33 23.74
C SER A 293 5.00 9.34 22.53
N LYS A 294 4.45 9.17 21.32
CA LYS A 294 5.21 9.19 20.06
C LYS A 294 5.69 10.58 19.69
N ALA A 295 4.87 11.61 19.93
CA ALA A 295 5.29 12.99 19.73
C ALA A 295 6.44 13.37 20.68
N ARG A 296 6.38 12.93 21.95
CA ARG A 296 7.45 13.14 22.93
C ARG A 296 8.74 12.40 22.55
N GLU A 297 8.64 11.15 22.11
CA GLU A 297 9.77 10.38 21.56
C GLU A 297 10.42 11.11 20.39
N ALA A 298 9.60 11.59 19.43
CA ALA A 298 10.07 12.34 18.27
C ALA A 298 10.79 13.64 18.68
N ALA A 299 10.19 14.41 19.58
CA ALA A 299 10.76 15.67 20.07
C ALA A 299 12.10 15.46 20.77
N GLN A 300 12.19 14.46 21.64
CA GLN A 300 13.42 14.11 22.36
C GLN A 300 14.53 13.63 21.41
N ALA A 301 14.21 12.73 20.48
CA ALA A 301 15.18 12.15 19.55
C ALA A 301 15.76 13.19 18.57
N THR A 302 15.06 14.31 18.35
CA THR A 302 15.42 15.32 17.36
C THR A 302 15.77 16.68 17.97
N CYS A 303 15.81 16.79 19.31
CA CYS A 303 15.97 18.06 20.02
C CYS A 303 15.01 19.13 19.47
N ALA A 304 13.75 18.76 19.29
CA ALA A 304 12.69 19.65 18.82
C ALA A 304 11.83 20.12 20.01
N HIS A 305 11.16 21.26 19.85
CA HIS A 305 10.14 21.70 20.80
C HIS A 305 8.95 20.74 20.75
N LEU A 306 8.40 20.39 21.91
CA LEU A 306 7.13 19.67 22.01
C LEU A 306 6.01 20.68 22.27
N ALA A 307 5.01 20.72 21.39
CA ALA A 307 3.84 21.58 21.55
C ALA A 307 2.59 20.74 21.82
N LEU A 308 1.88 21.09 22.89
CA LEU A 308 0.61 20.50 23.28
C LEU A 308 -0.48 21.58 23.20
N PRO A 309 -1.66 21.26 22.64
CA PRO A 309 -2.81 22.15 22.71
C PRO A 309 -3.28 22.29 24.15
N VAL A 310 -3.95 23.42 24.44
CA VAL A 310 -4.48 23.73 25.77
C VAL A 310 -5.97 23.91 25.66
N PHE A 311 -6.70 23.21 26.53
CA PHE A 311 -8.16 23.23 26.60
C PHE A 311 -8.62 23.48 28.03
N ALA A 312 -9.75 24.14 28.20
CA ALA A 312 -10.46 24.13 29.47
C ALA A 312 -11.10 22.75 29.72
N LYS A 313 -11.19 22.34 30.99
CA LYS A 313 -11.55 20.97 31.39
C LYS A 313 -12.94 20.54 30.89
N GLU A 314 -13.85 21.49 30.74
CA GLU A 314 -15.24 21.27 30.34
C GLU A 314 -15.50 21.47 28.83
N GLU A 315 -14.49 21.85 28.03
CA GLU A 315 -14.68 22.09 26.59
C GLU A 315 -15.00 20.82 25.81
N ARG A 316 -15.95 20.91 24.87
CA ARG A 316 -16.38 19.80 24.02
C ARG A 316 -16.64 20.29 22.60
N ILE A 317 -16.36 19.43 21.62
CA ILE A 317 -16.77 19.59 20.21
C ILE A 317 -17.57 18.35 19.85
N ASP A 318 -18.85 18.51 19.47
CA ASP A 318 -19.76 17.41 19.18
C ASP A 318 -19.76 16.32 20.28
N ASP A 319 -19.84 16.75 21.54
CA ASP A 319 -19.76 15.92 22.77
C ASP A 319 -18.43 15.18 23.01
N GLN A 320 -17.42 15.40 22.17
CA GLN A 320 -16.09 14.79 22.30
C GLN A 320 -15.11 15.72 23.03
N VAL A 321 -14.16 15.11 23.75
CA VAL A 321 -13.05 15.83 24.39
C VAL A 321 -12.09 16.28 23.29
N PRO A 322 -11.75 17.58 23.20
CA PRO A 322 -10.82 18.08 22.21
C PRO A 322 -9.40 17.56 22.50
N THR A 323 -8.65 17.24 21.45
CA THR A 323 -7.36 16.56 21.60
C THR A 323 -6.22 17.20 20.82
N ASP A 324 -6.51 17.90 19.71
CA ASP A 324 -5.49 18.37 18.77
C ASP A 324 -5.52 19.90 18.57
N PHE A 325 -4.48 20.46 17.92
CA PHE A 325 -4.43 21.90 17.64
C PHE A 325 -5.53 22.40 16.69
N ASN A 326 -6.15 21.52 15.92
CA ASN A 326 -7.30 21.90 15.11
C ASN A 326 -8.52 22.12 16.02
N ASP A 327 -8.76 21.25 17.00
CA ASP A 327 -9.83 21.44 17.99
C ASP A 327 -9.61 22.74 18.79
N MET A 328 -8.35 23.06 19.12
CA MET A 328 -7.99 24.34 19.76
C MET A 328 -8.31 25.54 18.84
N ALA A 329 -8.07 25.42 17.53
CA ALA A 329 -8.43 26.46 16.58
C ALA A 329 -9.95 26.64 16.48
N VAL A 330 -10.73 25.56 16.52
CA VAL A 330 -12.20 25.61 16.49
C VAL A 330 -12.77 26.26 17.75
N LEU A 331 -12.21 25.98 18.93
CA LEU A 331 -12.70 26.49 20.22
C LEU A 331 -12.22 27.91 20.53
N SER A 332 -10.94 28.19 20.29
CA SER A 332 -10.27 29.42 20.75
C SER A 332 -9.75 30.31 19.60
N GLY A 333 -9.93 29.89 18.34
CA GLY A 333 -9.49 30.61 17.15
C GLY A 333 -8.03 30.37 16.78
N PHE A 334 -7.70 30.59 15.50
CA PHE A 334 -6.33 30.43 14.96
C PHE A 334 -5.31 31.36 15.62
N ALA A 335 -5.71 32.55 16.09
CA ALA A 335 -4.80 33.48 16.78
C ALA A 335 -4.23 32.85 18.07
N SER A 336 -5.09 32.23 18.88
CA SER A 336 -4.69 31.55 20.11
C SER A 336 -3.72 30.39 19.86
N VAL A 337 -3.93 29.62 18.78
CA VAL A 337 -2.99 28.58 18.34
C VAL A 337 -1.63 29.20 17.97
N GLY A 338 -1.64 30.30 17.22
CA GLY A 338 -0.43 31.00 16.80
C GLY A 338 0.36 31.56 17.98
N ASP A 339 -0.32 32.18 18.93
CA ASP A 339 0.29 32.73 20.15
C ASP A 339 0.93 31.63 20.98
N ARG A 340 0.25 30.50 21.15
CA ARG A 340 0.77 29.33 21.86
C ARG A 340 2.04 28.78 21.20
N LEU A 341 2.04 28.63 19.88
CA LEU A 341 3.20 28.10 19.16
C LEU A 341 4.39 29.07 19.20
N ARG A 342 4.15 30.38 19.07
CA ARG A 342 5.18 31.41 19.22
C ARG A 342 5.73 31.48 20.64
N GLU A 343 4.89 31.33 21.65
CA GLU A 343 5.31 31.25 23.06
C GLU A 343 6.26 30.07 23.32
N ILE A 344 6.01 28.92 22.69
CA ILE A 344 6.84 27.72 22.84
C ILE A 344 8.20 27.89 22.17
N VAL A 345 8.23 28.49 20.97
CA VAL A 345 9.47 28.65 20.19
C VAL A 345 10.31 29.82 20.69
N TYR A 346 9.70 30.98 20.92
CA TYR A 346 10.40 32.21 21.25
C TYR A 346 10.42 32.52 22.74
N ARG A 347 10.24 31.51 23.61
CA ARG A 347 10.38 31.71 25.04
C ARG A 347 11.78 32.23 25.33
N HIS A 348 11.90 33.52 25.66
CA HIS A 348 13.14 34.07 26.17
C HIS A 348 13.41 33.41 27.52
N GLU A 349 14.47 32.62 27.62
CA GLU A 349 15.07 32.35 28.92
C GLU A 349 15.63 33.67 29.44
N GLU A 350 14.85 34.39 30.26
CA GLU A 350 15.48 35.28 31.23
C GLU A 350 16.38 34.40 32.11
N PRO A 351 17.67 34.74 32.26
CA PRO A 351 18.56 33.96 33.11
C PRO A 351 18.01 34.01 34.53
N LEU A 352 17.50 32.86 35.00
CA LEU A 352 16.99 32.69 36.35
C LEU A 352 18.07 33.13 37.35
N ALA A 353 17.88 34.30 37.93
CA ALA A 353 18.58 34.72 39.13
C ALA A 353 18.33 33.66 40.21
N ALA A 354 19.40 32.99 40.62
CA ALA A 354 19.38 32.00 41.68
C ALA A 354 18.75 32.60 42.94
N THR A 355 17.60 32.06 43.35
CA THR A 355 17.08 32.22 44.71
C THR A 355 17.19 30.90 45.46
N PRO A 356 17.55 30.94 46.75
CA PRO A 356 18.15 29.82 47.46
C PRO A 356 17.10 28.83 48.00
N THR A 357 17.49 27.57 48.05
CA THR A 357 16.75 26.44 48.61
C THR A 357 16.43 26.67 50.10
N PRO A 358 15.19 26.48 50.57
CA PRO A 358 14.94 26.23 51.98
C PRO A 358 15.09 24.73 52.27
N ALA A 359 15.92 24.44 53.27
CA ALA A 359 16.07 23.12 53.87
C ALA A 359 14.75 22.71 54.55
N ALA A 360 14.35 21.45 54.37
CA ALA A 360 13.27 20.83 55.14
C ALA A 360 13.81 19.57 55.80
N ASP A 361 13.75 19.58 57.13
CA ASP A 361 14.17 18.56 58.06
C ASP A 361 13.45 17.22 57.83
N TRP A 362 14.22 16.13 57.83
CA TRP A 362 13.70 14.76 57.87
C TRP A 362 13.61 14.31 59.33
N GLU A 363 12.38 14.20 59.85
CA GLU A 363 12.11 13.41 61.05
C GLU A 363 12.06 11.91 60.69
N MET A 364 12.86 11.15 61.43
CA MET A 364 12.97 9.69 61.35
C MET A 364 11.73 9.01 61.94
N GLY A 365 11.04 8.23 61.11
CA GLY A 365 10.08 7.20 61.54
C GLY A 365 10.46 5.84 60.95
N THR A 366 11.08 4.99 61.76
CA THR A 366 11.40 3.59 61.43
C THR A 366 10.15 2.72 61.35
N VAL A 367 9.93 2.03 60.23
CA VAL A 367 9.18 0.75 60.19
C VAL A 367 9.88 -0.22 59.23
N SER A 368 9.95 -1.46 59.70
CA SER A 368 10.70 -2.64 59.26
C SER A 368 10.40 -3.15 57.84
N GLY A 369 11.44 -3.79 57.28
CA GLY A 369 11.38 -4.48 56.00
C GLY A 369 10.61 -5.80 56.08
N GLU A 370 9.65 -5.92 55.17
CA GLU A 370 9.12 -7.14 54.55
C GLU A 370 7.93 -6.66 53.70
N GLN A 371 8.19 -6.32 52.42
CA GLN A 371 7.21 -6.14 51.33
C GLN A 371 7.89 -5.40 50.16
N LYS A 372 8.79 -6.10 49.46
CA LYS A 372 9.29 -5.67 48.14
C LYS A 372 9.37 -6.81 47.11
N GLU A 373 8.60 -7.88 47.33
CA GLU A 373 8.54 -9.03 46.41
C GLU A 373 7.14 -9.31 45.81
N GLU A 374 6.12 -8.48 46.07
CA GLU A 374 4.74 -8.81 45.66
C GLU A 374 4.07 -7.84 44.66
N VAL A 375 4.82 -6.92 44.03
CA VAL A 375 4.27 -6.01 43.00
C VAL A 375 4.89 -6.22 41.61
N MET A 376 5.82 -7.17 41.46
CA MET A 376 6.42 -7.55 40.16
C MET A 376 6.07 -8.96 39.68
N SER A 377 5.04 -9.58 40.27
CA SER A 377 4.55 -10.93 39.89
C SER A 377 3.28 -10.95 39.04
N ASN A 378 2.56 -9.83 38.86
CA ASN A 378 1.26 -9.80 38.14
C ASN A 378 1.29 -9.33 36.68
N VAL A 379 2.45 -9.40 35.99
CA VAL A 379 2.54 -9.12 34.54
C VAL A 379 3.05 -10.32 33.73
N LYS A 380 3.34 -11.46 34.37
CA LYS A 380 3.90 -12.64 33.70
C LYS A 380 2.91 -13.76 33.39
N GLU A 381 1.63 -13.57 33.70
CA GLU A 381 0.60 -14.61 33.52
C GLU A 381 -0.62 -14.14 32.73
N LYS A 382 -0.41 -13.28 31.71
CA LYS A 382 -1.49 -12.88 30.79
C LYS A 382 -1.10 -12.78 29.31
N LEU A 383 0.00 -13.42 28.90
CA LEU A 383 0.47 -13.47 27.51
C LEU A 383 0.81 -14.89 27.02
N LEU A 384 0.37 -15.93 27.73
CA LEU A 384 0.63 -17.34 27.39
C LEU A 384 -0.64 -18.21 27.54
N THR A 385 -1.79 -17.71 27.08
CA THR A 385 -2.98 -18.56 26.88
C THR A 385 -3.91 -17.93 25.85
N GLU A 386 -3.54 -17.99 24.56
CA GLU A 386 -4.49 -17.86 23.45
C GLU A 386 -3.84 -18.28 22.12
N ALA A 387 -3.51 -19.57 22.02
CA ALA A 387 -3.33 -20.27 20.75
C ALA A 387 -3.51 -21.77 21.00
N GLN A 388 -4.65 -22.31 20.52
CA GLN A 388 -5.23 -23.68 20.59
C GLN A 388 -6.58 -23.58 21.33
N GLU A 389 -7.77 -23.75 20.76
CA GLU A 389 -8.27 -24.72 19.77
C GLU A 389 -9.73 -24.32 19.33
N PRO A 390 -10.46 -25.08 18.47
CA PRO A 390 -11.41 -24.54 17.48
C PRO A 390 -12.87 -24.37 17.95
N THR A 391 -13.55 -23.37 17.39
CA THR A 391 -14.99 -23.13 17.57
C THR A 391 -15.84 -24.15 16.81
N ARG A 392 -16.43 -25.11 17.54
CA ARG A 392 -17.58 -25.92 17.08
C ARG A 392 -18.89 -25.14 17.22
N ARG A 393 -19.61 -25.05 16.11
CA ARG A 393 -21.00 -24.59 16.00
C ARG A 393 -21.96 -25.51 16.77
N ARG A 394 -22.92 -24.92 17.48
CA ARG A 394 -24.05 -25.60 18.12
C ARG A 394 -25.22 -25.63 17.12
N GLY A 395 -25.71 -26.83 16.79
CA GLY A 395 -26.81 -27.06 15.88
C GLY A 395 -28.20 -26.99 16.53
N SER A 396 -29.22 -26.78 15.70
CA SER A 396 -30.62 -27.13 15.99
C SER A 396 -31.17 -28.01 14.87
N LYS A 397 -32.10 -28.88 15.26
CA LYS A 397 -32.59 -30.12 14.64
C LYS A 397 -33.60 -29.93 13.51
N ARG A 398 -33.61 -30.86 12.53
CA ARG A 398 -34.76 -31.68 12.04
C ARG A 398 -34.31 -32.55 10.85
N SER A 399 -34.17 -33.87 11.01
CA SER A 399 -35.11 -34.99 10.73
C SER A 399 -34.77 -35.74 9.41
N GLY A 400 -34.51 -37.06 9.51
CA GLY A 400 -34.16 -38.03 8.43
C GLY A 400 -35.32 -38.41 7.50
N PRO A 401 -35.28 -39.52 6.70
CA PRO A 401 -34.69 -40.88 6.94
C PRO A 401 -33.69 -41.33 5.83
N GLU A 402 -32.74 -42.26 5.98
CA GLU A 402 -32.68 -43.73 6.26
C GLU A 402 -32.73 -44.67 5.02
N GLN A 403 -31.56 -45.31 4.76
CA GLN A 403 -31.22 -46.61 4.10
C GLN A 403 -31.79 -46.94 2.69
N VAL A 404 -31.09 -47.60 1.75
CA VAL A 404 -30.50 -48.97 1.76
C VAL A 404 -29.54 -49.12 0.54
N THR A 405 -28.44 -49.88 0.70
CA THR A 405 -27.54 -50.45 -0.35
C THR A 405 -27.76 -51.98 -0.45
N PRO A 406 -27.12 -52.79 -1.34
CA PRO A 406 -26.44 -52.59 -2.64
C PRO A 406 -27.01 -53.58 -3.71
N THR A 407 -26.44 -53.85 -4.90
CA THR A 407 -25.46 -54.94 -5.14
C THR A 407 -25.00 -54.98 -6.61
N GLU A 408 -23.74 -55.39 -6.73
CA GLU A 408 -22.79 -55.66 -7.83
C GLU A 408 -23.16 -56.51 -9.07
N SER A 409 -22.31 -56.29 -10.10
CA SER A 409 -21.69 -57.25 -11.04
C SER A 409 -22.57 -57.95 -12.10
N SER A 410 -22.28 -57.88 -13.40
CA SER A 410 -21.10 -58.50 -14.02
C SER A 410 -21.07 -58.23 -15.53
N ALA A 411 -19.86 -58.23 -16.08
CA ALA A 411 -19.51 -58.06 -17.50
C ALA A 411 -19.72 -59.39 -18.31
N PRO A 412 -19.16 -59.64 -19.52
CA PRO A 412 -18.45 -58.77 -20.47
C PRO A 412 -18.73 -59.11 -21.98
N LEU A 413 -17.88 -58.53 -22.85
CA LEU A 413 -17.34 -59.05 -24.12
C LEU A 413 -17.91 -58.58 -25.47
N ALA A 414 -16.99 -57.91 -26.17
CA ALA A 414 -16.91 -57.52 -27.57
C ALA A 414 -17.21 -58.61 -28.61
N ALA A 415 -17.69 -58.17 -29.77
CA ALA A 415 -17.29 -58.74 -31.05
C ALA A 415 -17.38 -57.69 -32.17
N SER A 416 -16.27 -57.61 -32.90
CA SER A 416 -15.98 -56.90 -34.14
C SER A 416 -16.82 -57.37 -35.34
N GLY A 417 -17.07 -56.48 -36.31
CA GLY A 417 -17.61 -56.86 -37.61
C GLY A 417 -17.52 -55.73 -38.64
N THR A 418 -16.54 -55.84 -39.51
CA THR A 418 -16.12 -54.96 -40.61
C THR A 418 -17.05 -54.95 -41.84
N SER A 419 -16.80 -53.95 -42.70
CA SER A 419 -16.94 -53.86 -44.17
C SER A 419 -18.27 -53.40 -44.83
N GLU A 420 -18.14 -52.23 -45.48
CA GLU A 420 -18.80 -51.65 -46.68
C GLU A 420 -19.06 -52.63 -47.86
N PRO A 421 -19.66 -52.26 -49.05
CA PRO A 421 -20.00 -50.93 -49.59
C PRO A 421 -21.33 -50.79 -50.41
N ALA A 422 -21.56 -49.55 -50.87
CA ALA A 422 -22.13 -49.14 -52.17
C ALA A 422 -23.64 -48.80 -52.37
N ALA A 423 -23.85 -47.50 -52.59
CA ALA A 423 -24.55 -46.86 -53.73
C ALA A 423 -26.06 -46.51 -53.71
N ALA A 424 -26.28 -45.24 -54.07
CA ALA A 424 -27.42 -44.61 -54.76
C ALA A 424 -28.61 -44.01 -53.95
N THR A 425 -28.61 -42.66 -53.92
CA THR A 425 -29.64 -41.64 -53.62
C THR A 425 -30.98 -41.83 -54.36
N PRO A 426 -32.14 -41.22 -53.98
CA PRO A 426 -32.27 -39.76 -53.73
C PRO A 426 -33.23 -39.25 -52.63
N ALA A 427 -32.98 -37.99 -52.24
CA ALA A 427 -33.87 -36.91 -51.77
C ALA A 427 -35.00 -37.22 -50.77
N ASP A 428 -34.91 -36.66 -49.55
CA ASP A 428 -35.84 -35.62 -49.09
C ASP A 428 -35.31 -34.85 -47.86
N ASP A 429 -35.86 -33.65 -47.66
CA ASP A 429 -35.44 -32.49 -46.86
C ASP A 429 -35.07 -32.69 -45.37
N SER A 430 -33.99 -32.02 -44.97
CA SER A 430 -33.78 -31.54 -43.60
C SER A 430 -32.94 -30.26 -43.62
N PRO A 431 -33.29 -29.23 -42.82
CA PRO A 431 -32.73 -27.89 -42.95
C PRO A 431 -31.26 -27.87 -42.53
N ALA A 432 -30.42 -27.36 -43.42
CA ALA A 432 -29.01 -27.13 -43.17
C ALA A 432 -28.82 -26.17 -42.00
N VAL A 433 -28.08 -26.62 -40.99
CA VAL A 433 -27.42 -25.78 -40.00
C VAL A 433 -26.58 -24.73 -40.74
N PRO A 434 -26.70 -23.42 -40.44
CA PRO A 434 -25.92 -22.42 -41.14
C PRO A 434 -24.44 -22.64 -40.85
N ALA A 435 -23.66 -22.81 -41.93
CA ALA A 435 -22.22 -22.80 -41.87
C ALA A 435 -21.74 -21.54 -41.14
N ARG A 436 -20.83 -21.73 -40.17
CA ARG A 436 -20.17 -20.64 -39.44
C ARG A 436 -19.57 -19.67 -40.47
N GLN A 437 -20.16 -18.49 -40.60
CA GLN A 437 -19.57 -17.37 -41.32
C GLN A 437 -18.26 -17.03 -40.62
N PHE A 438 -17.14 -17.40 -41.24
CA PHE A 438 -15.85 -16.83 -40.88
C PHE A 438 -15.95 -15.32 -41.10
N ALA A 439 -15.58 -14.54 -40.08
CA ALA A 439 -15.48 -13.09 -40.22
C ALA A 439 -14.59 -12.78 -41.44
N PRO A 440 -14.97 -11.80 -42.29
CA PRO A 440 -14.18 -11.46 -43.47
C PRO A 440 -12.74 -11.11 -43.04
N PRO A 441 -11.73 -11.53 -43.82
CA PRO A 441 -10.34 -11.17 -43.52
C PRO A 441 -10.21 -9.65 -43.48
N ARG A 442 -9.52 -9.12 -42.46
CA ARG A 442 -9.29 -7.69 -42.34
C ARG A 442 -8.53 -7.22 -43.60
N PRO A 443 -8.95 -6.13 -44.25
CA PRO A 443 -8.22 -5.57 -45.38
C PRO A 443 -6.77 -5.24 -44.96
N PRO A 444 -5.79 -5.37 -45.87
CA PRO A 444 -4.38 -5.13 -45.56
C PRO A 444 -4.17 -3.69 -45.06
N VAL A 445 -3.29 -3.54 -44.05
CA VAL A 445 -2.92 -2.23 -43.51
C VAL A 445 -2.28 -1.40 -44.62
N GLY A 446 -2.90 -0.30 -44.98
CA GLY A 446 -2.50 0.59 -46.06
C GLY A 446 -1.48 1.66 -45.64
N GLU A 447 -1.41 2.70 -46.46
CA GLU A 447 -0.52 3.84 -46.25
C GLU A 447 -1.01 4.73 -45.08
N PRO A 448 -0.12 5.55 -44.49
CA PRO A 448 -0.52 6.57 -43.53
C PRO A 448 -1.51 7.55 -44.16
N LEU A 449 -2.57 7.92 -43.43
CA LEU A 449 -3.60 8.84 -43.92
C LEU A 449 -3.06 10.27 -44.17
N PHE A 450 -1.98 10.63 -43.47
CA PHE A 450 -1.22 11.87 -43.63
C PHE A 450 0.18 11.69 -43.05
N ALA A 451 1.14 12.55 -43.39
CA ALA A 451 2.51 12.44 -42.90
C ALA A 451 2.65 13.00 -41.48
N VAL A 452 3.58 12.47 -40.70
CA VAL A 452 3.91 13.02 -39.36
C VAL A 452 4.39 14.47 -39.45
N THR A 453 5.00 14.85 -40.58
CA THR A 453 5.42 16.23 -40.86
C THR A 453 4.26 17.21 -41.00
N ASP A 454 3.07 16.71 -41.32
CA ASP A 454 1.85 17.52 -41.46
C ASP A 454 1.24 17.85 -40.09
N VAL A 455 1.70 17.18 -39.02
CA VAL A 455 1.35 17.53 -37.64
C VAL A 455 2.11 18.78 -37.23
N PRO A 456 1.42 19.85 -36.78
CA PRO A 456 2.05 21.08 -36.31
C PRO A 456 3.20 20.85 -35.32
N SER A 457 4.27 21.64 -35.42
CA SER A 457 5.50 21.45 -34.66
C SER A 457 5.30 21.61 -33.15
N ASP A 458 4.40 22.50 -32.75
CA ASP A 458 3.94 22.70 -31.37
C ASP A 458 3.23 21.45 -30.82
N ILE A 459 2.36 20.81 -31.61
CA ILE A 459 1.69 19.55 -31.22
C ILE A 459 2.69 18.40 -31.08
N ARG A 460 3.69 18.32 -31.97
CA ARG A 460 4.77 17.33 -31.86
C ARG A 460 5.64 17.58 -30.63
N ALA A 461 6.01 18.83 -30.36
CA ALA A 461 6.77 19.21 -29.16
C ALA A 461 5.98 18.93 -27.87
N LEU A 462 4.66 19.18 -27.88
CA LEU A 462 3.77 18.86 -26.77
C LEU A 462 3.74 17.36 -26.47
N ALA A 463 3.74 16.52 -27.50
CA ALA A 463 3.83 15.08 -27.35
C ALA A 463 5.18 14.65 -26.72
N GLU A 464 6.30 15.21 -27.18
CA GLU A 464 7.63 14.89 -26.60
C GLU A 464 7.75 15.35 -25.15
N HIS A 465 7.20 16.53 -24.82
CA HIS A 465 7.15 17.02 -23.45
C HIS A 465 6.33 16.10 -22.54
N ARG A 466 5.18 15.60 -23.02
CA ARG A 466 4.30 14.74 -22.22
C ARG A 466 4.77 13.29 -22.11
N PHE A 467 5.20 12.69 -23.22
CA PHE A 467 5.52 11.26 -23.30
C PHE A 467 7.04 10.95 -23.32
N GLY A 468 7.87 11.99 -23.27
CA GLY A 468 9.32 11.93 -23.19
C GLY A 468 10.02 11.77 -24.54
N SER A 469 11.24 12.30 -24.64
CA SER A 469 12.11 12.21 -25.82
C SER A 469 13.24 11.17 -25.60
N PRO A 470 13.62 10.36 -26.60
CA PRO A 470 13.08 10.30 -27.96
C PRO A 470 11.69 9.64 -28.02
N LEU A 471 10.79 10.21 -28.82
CA LEU A 471 9.42 9.71 -29.00
C LEU A 471 9.20 9.20 -30.42
N ARG A 472 8.70 7.97 -30.56
CA ARG A 472 8.25 7.47 -31.87
C ARG A 472 6.89 8.06 -32.20
N MET A 473 6.85 8.86 -33.26
CA MET A 473 5.64 9.52 -33.74
C MET A 473 5.11 8.82 -34.98
N ALA A 474 3.81 8.57 -35.02
CA ALA A 474 3.12 7.98 -36.16
C ALA A 474 1.77 8.67 -36.42
N THR A 475 1.25 8.46 -37.61
CA THR A 475 -0.10 8.84 -37.99
C THR A 475 -0.93 7.59 -38.27
N PRO A 476 -2.27 7.69 -38.19
CA PRO A 476 -3.16 6.60 -38.51
C PRO A 476 -2.97 6.12 -39.94
N ARG A 477 -3.23 4.84 -40.19
CA ARG A 477 -3.11 4.22 -41.52
C ARG A 477 -4.48 3.82 -42.03
N GLU A 478 -4.63 3.77 -43.35
CA GLU A 478 -5.80 3.17 -43.98
C GLU A 478 -5.92 1.70 -43.56
N ASN A 479 -7.11 1.27 -43.12
CA ASN A 479 -7.31 -0.06 -42.52
C ASN A 479 -6.38 -0.36 -41.31
N GLY A 480 -5.79 0.68 -40.73
CA GLY A 480 -4.95 0.63 -39.54
C GLY A 480 -5.77 0.69 -38.25
N GLY A 481 -5.24 0.07 -37.20
CA GLY A 481 -5.91 -0.01 -35.91
C GLY A 481 -6.91 -1.17 -35.82
N PRO A 482 -7.71 -1.24 -34.73
CA PRO A 482 -7.98 -0.14 -33.81
C PRO A 482 -6.78 0.21 -32.91
N TYR A 483 -6.53 1.52 -32.78
CA TYR A 483 -5.54 2.08 -31.88
C TYR A 483 -6.12 2.13 -30.47
N ARG A 484 -5.33 1.76 -29.47
CA ARG A 484 -5.77 1.61 -28.08
C ARG A 484 -4.72 2.16 -27.14
N GLY A 485 -5.18 2.84 -26.11
CA GLY A 485 -4.32 3.38 -25.08
C GLY A 485 -4.83 4.68 -24.51
N GLU A 486 -4.01 5.25 -23.63
CA GLU A 486 -4.26 6.53 -23.00
C GLU A 486 -4.16 7.65 -24.04
N VAL A 487 -5.02 8.66 -23.90
CA VAL A 487 -5.04 9.81 -24.79
C VAL A 487 -4.73 11.10 -24.06
N PHE A 488 -4.10 12.01 -24.80
CA PHE A 488 -3.95 13.40 -24.45
C PHE A 488 -4.70 14.25 -25.49
N ASN A 489 -5.60 15.09 -25.01
CA ASN A 489 -6.49 15.92 -25.80
C ASN A 489 -5.88 17.31 -26.02
N SER A 490 -5.88 17.74 -27.27
CA SER A 490 -5.62 19.13 -27.66
C SER A 490 -6.82 19.67 -28.43
N GLU A 491 -6.76 20.94 -28.82
CA GLU A 491 -7.84 21.58 -29.56
C GLU A 491 -8.16 20.86 -30.89
N HIS A 492 -7.11 20.46 -31.63
CA HIS A 492 -7.26 19.88 -32.98
C HIS A 492 -6.83 18.42 -33.11
N TYR A 493 -6.10 17.89 -32.12
CA TYR A 493 -5.58 16.51 -32.15
C TYR A 493 -5.88 15.76 -30.86
N LEU A 494 -6.14 14.46 -31.00
CA LEU A 494 -6.07 13.49 -29.93
C LEU A 494 -4.76 12.71 -30.08
N ILE A 495 -3.86 12.83 -29.11
CA ILE A 495 -2.54 12.19 -29.11
C ILE A 495 -2.68 10.91 -28.28
N GLN A 496 -2.57 9.75 -28.93
CA GLN A 496 -2.77 8.46 -28.27
C GLN A 496 -1.44 7.73 -28.06
N GLU A 497 -1.13 7.35 -26.83
CA GLU A 497 -0.02 6.43 -26.56
C GLU A 497 -0.46 5.01 -26.91
N VAL A 498 0.14 4.43 -27.95
CA VAL A 498 -0.19 3.07 -28.43
C VAL A 498 0.82 2.02 -27.98
N ALA A 499 2.01 2.46 -27.56
CA ALA A 499 3.05 1.66 -26.93
C ALA A 499 4.02 2.59 -26.18
N THR A 500 4.88 2.02 -25.34
CA THR A 500 5.90 2.79 -24.61
C THR A 500 6.72 3.66 -25.55
N ARG A 501 6.68 4.98 -25.33
CA ARG A 501 7.36 5.99 -26.17
C ARG A 501 6.93 5.93 -27.64
N SER A 502 5.68 5.57 -27.91
CA SER A 502 5.09 5.58 -29.25
C SER A 502 3.69 6.19 -29.23
N VAL A 503 3.52 7.27 -29.98
CA VAL A 503 2.25 7.98 -30.08
C VAL A 503 1.69 7.97 -31.50
N VAL A 504 0.36 7.99 -31.60
CA VAL A 504 -0.37 8.21 -32.84
C VAL A 504 -1.18 9.50 -32.73
N PHE A 505 -1.06 10.38 -33.71
CA PHE A 505 -1.80 11.64 -33.76
C PHE A 505 -3.10 11.47 -34.53
N HIS A 506 -4.24 11.75 -33.90
CA HIS A 506 -5.54 11.63 -34.53
C HIS A 506 -6.18 13.02 -34.71
N PRO A 507 -6.44 13.50 -35.93
CA PRO A 507 -7.11 14.77 -36.16
C PRO A 507 -8.57 14.72 -35.68
N LYS A 508 -9.02 15.75 -34.96
CA LYS A 508 -10.38 15.82 -34.38
C LYS A 508 -11.45 16.26 -35.37
N ALA A 509 -11.07 16.91 -36.47
CA ALA A 509 -12.01 17.51 -37.44
C ALA A 509 -13.07 16.55 -37.99
N GLN A 510 -12.78 15.24 -38.02
CA GLN A 510 -13.71 14.21 -38.51
C GLN A 510 -13.99 13.11 -37.46
N MET A 511 -13.67 13.35 -36.19
CA MET A 511 -13.89 12.36 -35.13
C MET A 511 -15.36 12.19 -34.80
N VAL A 512 -15.80 10.94 -34.82
CA VAL A 512 -17.13 10.54 -34.37
C VAL A 512 -17.02 9.82 -33.03
N PHE A 513 -17.41 10.50 -31.95
CA PHE A 513 -17.56 9.89 -30.64
C PHE A 513 -18.85 9.05 -30.58
N VAL A 514 -18.72 7.77 -30.21
CA VAL A 514 -19.85 6.83 -30.21
C VAL A 514 -20.86 7.03 -29.08
N SER A 515 -20.54 7.88 -28.09
CA SER A 515 -21.42 8.18 -26.97
C SER A 515 -21.45 9.68 -26.67
N GLU A 516 -22.59 10.16 -26.17
CA GLU A 516 -22.77 11.55 -25.73
C GLU A 516 -21.81 11.92 -24.60
N ARG A 517 -21.51 10.96 -23.70
CA ARG A 517 -20.52 11.14 -22.65
C ARG A 517 -19.12 11.43 -23.19
N LEU A 518 -18.66 10.68 -24.18
CA LEU A 518 -17.33 10.89 -24.77
C LEU A 518 -17.27 12.22 -25.53
N ARG A 519 -18.35 12.59 -26.21
CA ARG A 519 -18.47 13.89 -26.86
C ARG A 519 -18.39 15.03 -25.84
N TRP A 520 -19.15 14.93 -24.75
CA TRP A 520 -19.10 15.91 -23.66
C TRP A 520 -17.71 15.99 -23.02
N MET A 521 -17.04 14.84 -22.80
CA MET A 521 -15.68 14.82 -22.28
C MET A 521 -14.70 15.53 -23.22
N ASP A 522 -14.89 15.41 -24.53
CA ASP A 522 -14.07 16.13 -25.51
C ASP A 522 -14.29 17.65 -25.42
N GLU A 523 -15.56 18.07 -25.48
CA GLU A 523 -15.99 19.48 -25.44
C GLU A 523 -15.53 20.21 -24.18
N ASN A 524 -15.35 19.48 -23.07
CA ASN A 524 -14.93 20.03 -21.78
C ASN A 524 -13.45 19.78 -21.45
N ALA A 525 -12.63 19.36 -22.42
CA ALA A 525 -11.21 19.05 -22.24
C ALA A 525 -10.92 17.99 -21.15
N ARG A 526 -11.84 17.05 -20.96
CA ARG A 526 -11.81 15.96 -19.95
C ARG A 526 -11.40 14.60 -20.52
N LEU A 527 -10.87 14.56 -21.75
CA LEU A 527 -10.33 13.33 -22.33
C LEU A 527 -8.87 13.05 -21.93
N ASN A 528 -8.16 14.01 -21.32
CA ASN A 528 -6.78 13.79 -20.88
C ASN A 528 -6.69 12.63 -19.88
N GLY A 529 -5.81 11.66 -20.16
CA GLY A 529 -5.63 10.46 -19.32
C GLY A 529 -6.72 9.39 -19.51
N ALA A 530 -7.71 9.63 -20.37
CA ALA A 530 -8.74 8.63 -20.65
C ALA A 530 -8.19 7.48 -21.51
N GLU A 531 -8.68 6.26 -21.24
CA GLU A 531 -8.38 5.10 -22.09
C GLU A 531 -9.43 4.97 -23.19
N LEU A 532 -8.99 5.04 -24.45
CA LEU A 532 -9.88 5.03 -25.60
C LEU A 532 -9.44 4.04 -26.66
N GLN A 533 -10.37 3.65 -27.51
CA GLN A 533 -10.10 2.93 -28.74
C GLN A 533 -10.51 3.80 -29.92
N VAL A 534 -9.58 4.07 -30.83
CA VAL A 534 -9.83 4.80 -32.08
C VAL A 534 -9.76 3.83 -33.25
N GLY A 535 -10.87 3.63 -33.95
CA GLY A 535 -10.96 2.85 -35.18
C GLY A 535 -11.11 3.76 -36.39
N TYR A 536 -10.54 3.37 -37.53
CA TYR A 536 -10.68 4.09 -38.79
C TYR A 536 -11.53 3.30 -39.78
N ASP A 537 -12.41 4.03 -40.47
CA ASP A 537 -13.25 3.55 -41.57
C ASP A 537 -12.99 4.51 -42.74
N GLY A 538 -12.01 4.16 -43.58
CA GLY A 538 -11.37 5.10 -44.50
C GLY A 538 -10.64 6.23 -43.73
N ASP A 539 -11.02 7.47 -43.99
CA ASP A 539 -10.48 8.68 -43.35
C ASP A 539 -11.23 9.10 -42.08
N ARG A 540 -12.29 8.37 -41.69
CA ARG A 540 -13.17 8.74 -40.57
C ARG A 540 -12.83 8.02 -39.27
N PRO A 541 -12.25 8.71 -38.26
CA PRO A 541 -12.03 8.13 -36.94
C PRO A 541 -13.33 7.99 -36.14
N LYS A 542 -13.59 6.79 -35.63
CA LYS A 542 -14.63 6.48 -34.65
C LYS A 542 -13.99 6.19 -33.29
N VAL A 543 -14.42 6.91 -32.26
CA VAL A 543 -13.85 6.86 -30.90
C VAL A 543 -14.78 6.09 -29.98
N TYR A 544 -14.27 5.02 -29.38
CA TYR A 544 -14.98 4.12 -28.47
C TYR A 544 -14.38 4.19 -27.06
N PRO A 545 -15.21 4.02 -26.02
CA PRO A 545 -14.69 3.83 -24.68
C PRO A 545 -13.91 2.52 -24.64
N TRP A 546 -12.72 2.56 -24.05
CA TRP A 546 -11.88 1.39 -23.90
C TRP A 546 -11.39 1.29 -22.47
N ASP A 547 -11.18 0.06 -22.02
CA ASP A 547 -10.84 -0.23 -20.63
C ASP A 547 -9.76 -1.31 -20.69
N ARG A 548 -8.53 -0.94 -20.38
CA ARG A 548 -7.37 -1.84 -20.46
C ARG A 548 -7.53 -3.03 -19.54
N ALA A 549 -8.08 -2.81 -18.35
CA ALA A 549 -8.33 -3.88 -17.39
C ALA A 549 -9.36 -4.88 -17.94
N ARG A 550 -10.38 -4.37 -18.65
CA ARG A 550 -11.35 -5.22 -19.36
C ARG A 550 -10.72 -6.10 -20.41
N GLU A 551 -9.93 -5.52 -21.32
CA GLU A 551 -9.31 -6.28 -22.39
C GLU A 551 -8.29 -7.29 -21.84
N LEU A 552 -7.52 -6.91 -20.81
CA LEU A 552 -6.59 -7.84 -20.14
C LEU A 552 -7.32 -9.04 -19.52
N LEU A 553 -8.47 -8.82 -18.87
CA LEU A 553 -9.28 -9.91 -18.33
C LEU A 553 -9.80 -10.83 -19.44
N GLU A 554 -10.37 -10.26 -20.50
CA GLU A 554 -10.88 -11.02 -21.66
C GLU A 554 -9.76 -11.84 -22.30
N ARG A 555 -8.56 -11.27 -22.48
CA ARG A 555 -7.39 -11.95 -23.02
C ARG A 555 -6.88 -13.06 -22.10
N THR A 556 -6.85 -12.81 -20.80
CA THR A 556 -6.39 -13.80 -19.81
C THR A 556 -7.33 -14.99 -19.76
N VAL A 557 -8.65 -14.74 -19.72
CA VAL A 557 -9.66 -15.81 -19.77
C VAL A 557 -9.56 -16.58 -21.10
N GLY A 558 -9.38 -15.88 -22.22
CA GLY A 558 -9.16 -16.52 -23.52
C GLY A 558 -7.93 -17.42 -23.55
N SER A 559 -6.81 -16.98 -22.95
CA SER A 559 -5.60 -17.78 -22.80
C SER A 559 -5.84 -19.00 -21.91
N LEU A 560 -6.54 -18.85 -20.79
CA LEU A 560 -6.87 -19.95 -19.88
C LEU A 560 -7.75 -21.00 -20.56
N LYS A 561 -8.73 -20.58 -21.36
CA LYS A 561 -9.55 -21.51 -22.18
C LYS A 561 -8.71 -22.23 -23.23
N LYS A 562 -7.80 -21.52 -23.91
CA LYS A 562 -6.89 -22.13 -24.87
C LYS A 562 -6.02 -23.20 -24.20
N SER A 563 -5.41 -22.89 -23.06
CA SER A 563 -4.63 -23.86 -22.28
C SER A 563 -5.49 -25.02 -21.76
N ALA A 564 -6.74 -24.76 -21.35
CA ALA A 564 -7.66 -25.82 -20.94
C ALA A 564 -7.93 -26.82 -22.07
N ARG A 565 -8.08 -26.34 -23.31
CA ARG A 565 -8.24 -27.19 -24.51
C ARG A 565 -6.98 -27.97 -24.84
N GLU A 566 -5.83 -27.32 -24.81
CA GLU A 566 -4.54 -27.94 -25.13
C GLU A 566 -4.15 -29.03 -24.13
N LEU A 567 -4.57 -28.88 -22.86
CA LEU A 567 -4.30 -29.83 -21.78
C LEU A 567 -5.45 -30.83 -21.54
N ASN A 568 -6.44 -30.90 -22.44
CA ASN A 568 -7.61 -31.78 -22.35
C ASN A 568 -8.37 -31.69 -21.01
N PHE A 569 -8.47 -30.50 -20.41
CA PHE A 569 -9.32 -30.29 -19.25
C PHE A 569 -10.81 -30.43 -19.62
N SER A 570 -11.65 -30.78 -18.65
CA SER A 570 -13.10 -30.95 -18.85
C SER A 570 -13.75 -29.68 -19.45
N PRO A 571 -14.71 -29.82 -20.38
CA PRO A 571 -15.51 -28.70 -20.90
C PRO A 571 -16.17 -27.85 -19.81
N ASN A 572 -16.39 -28.41 -18.62
CA ASN A 572 -16.93 -27.70 -17.46
C ASN A 572 -16.02 -26.55 -16.98
N LEU A 573 -14.71 -26.64 -17.21
CA LEU A 573 -13.76 -25.58 -16.84
C LEU A 573 -13.94 -24.34 -17.73
N GLU A 574 -14.21 -24.51 -19.03
CA GLU A 574 -14.51 -23.38 -19.91
C GLU A 574 -15.78 -22.65 -19.50
N VAL A 575 -16.84 -23.43 -19.16
CA VAL A 575 -18.11 -22.90 -18.66
C VAL A 575 -17.93 -22.16 -17.34
N MET A 576 -17.09 -22.68 -16.43
CA MET A 576 -16.77 -22.01 -15.18
C MET A 576 -16.02 -20.69 -15.40
N LEU A 577 -15.05 -20.67 -16.31
CA LEU A 577 -14.31 -19.45 -16.68
C LEU A 577 -15.24 -18.39 -17.28
N ASP A 578 -16.19 -18.80 -18.13
CA ASP A 578 -17.23 -17.92 -18.67
C ASP A 578 -18.15 -17.34 -17.58
N GLN A 579 -18.56 -18.18 -16.62
CA GLN A 579 -19.39 -17.75 -15.50
C GLN A 579 -18.66 -16.76 -14.58
N LEU A 580 -17.37 -17.01 -14.30
CA LEU A 580 -16.54 -16.12 -13.49
C LEU A 580 -16.32 -14.78 -14.19
N GLN A 581 -16.02 -14.80 -15.49
CA GLN A 581 -15.90 -13.59 -16.30
C GLN A 581 -17.21 -12.80 -16.33
N THR A 582 -18.35 -13.47 -16.55
CA THR A 582 -19.68 -12.85 -16.59
C THR A 582 -20.06 -12.25 -15.24
N ARG A 583 -19.80 -12.95 -14.12
CA ARG A 583 -20.05 -12.44 -12.77
C ARG A 583 -19.14 -11.26 -12.41
N SER A 584 -17.88 -11.31 -12.81
CA SER A 584 -16.94 -10.19 -12.66
C SER A 584 -17.48 -8.95 -13.39
N TRP A 585 -17.96 -9.12 -14.63
CA TRP A 585 -18.56 -8.02 -15.40
C TRP A 585 -19.90 -7.54 -14.90
N ALA A 586 -20.78 -8.42 -14.43
CA ALA A 586 -22.06 -8.05 -13.85
C ALA A 586 -21.87 -7.15 -12.64
N ARG A 587 -20.92 -7.51 -11.74
CA ARG A 587 -20.58 -6.68 -10.58
C ARG A 587 -20.04 -5.30 -10.96
N VAL A 588 -19.16 -5.23 -11.97
CA VAL A 588 -18.64 -3.94 -12.46
C VAL A 588 -19.75 -3.10 -13.10
N ARG A 589 -20.67 -3.72 -13.85
CA ARG A 589 -21.77 -3.02 -14.52
C ARG A 589 -22.85 -2.54 -13.55
N GLU A 590 -23.21 -3.37 -12.57
CA GLU A 590 -24.11 -3.01 -11.46
C GLU A 590 -23.53 -1.87 -10.63
N ALA A 591 -22.23 -1.92 -10.31
CA ALA A 591 -21.56 -0.83 -9.60
C ALA A 591 -21.59 0.49 -10.41
N ARG A 592 -21.40 0.42 -11.73
CA ARG A 592 -21.48 1.59 -12.62
C ARG A 592 -22.92 2.11 -12.78
N ALA A 593 -23.92 1.24 -12.87
CA ALA A 593 -25.34 1.62 -12.98
C ALA A 593 -25.85 2.26 -11.68
N ALA A 594 -25.50 1.69 -10.52
CA ALA A 594 -25.84 2.25 -9.21
C ALA A 594 -25.21 3.64 -9.01
N ALA A 595 -23.95 3.84 -9.44
CA ALA A 595 -23.30 5.15 -9.40
C ALA A 595 -23.97 6.18 -10.33
N LEU A 596 -24.48 5.73 -11.49
CA LEU A 596 -25.20 6.61 -12.43
C LEU A 596 -26.58 7.01 -11.91
N GLU A 597 -27.36 6.09 -11.33
CA GLU A 597 -28.66 6.42 -10.71
C GLU A 597 -28.50 7.34 -9.50
N GLN A 598 -27.49 7.11 -8.64
CA GLN A 598 -27.15 8.03 -7.56
C GLN A 598 -26.75 9.43 -8.05
N SER A 599 -26.11 9.52 -9.22
CA SER A 599 -25.78 10.82 -9.84
C SER A 599 -27.00 11.53 -10.43
N LYS A 600 -27.99 10.80 -10.95
CA LYS A 600 -29.24 11.37 -11.50
C LYS A 600 -30.17 11.84 -10.38
N GLU A 601 -30.29 11.07 -9.30
CA GLU A 601 -31.08 11.44 -8.12
C GLU A 601 -30.56 12.74 -7.47
N ARG A 602 -29.24 12.96 -7.51
CA ARG A 602 -28.60 14.20 -7.01
C ARG A 602 -28.74 15.40 -7.96
N ALA A 603 -29.05 15.19 -9.24
CA ALA A 603 -29.20 16.25 -10.24
C ALA A 603 -30.65 16.71 -10.44
N ALA A 604 -31.63 16.08 -9.78
CA ALA A 604 -33.02 16.53 -9.79
C ALA A 604 -33.15 17.81 -8.94
N PRO A 605 -33.63 18.93 -9.49
CA PRO A 605 -33.82 20.15 -8.71
C PRO A 605 -34.89 19.91 -7.65
N GLN A 606 -34.54 20.11 -6.38
CA GLN A 606 -35.54 20.24 -5.32
C GLN A 606 -36.27 21.56 -5.53
N ASP A 607 -37.58 21.50 -5.83
CA ASP A 607 -38.43 22.68 -5.93
C ASP A 607 -38.35 23.48 -4.62
N PRO A 608 -38.12 24.81 -4.67
CA PRO A 608 -38.07 25.63 -3.48
C PRO A 608 -39.44 25.67 -2.81
N PRO A 609 -39.52 25.67 -1.47
CA PRO A 609 -40.79 25.84 -0.77
C PRO A 609 -41.39 27.19 -1.13
N GLY A 610 -42.63 27.18 -1.64
CA GLY A 610 -43.38 28.39 -1.99
C GLY A 610 -43.61 29.28 -0.76
N PRO A 611 -43.76 30.60 -0.96
CA PRO A 611 -43.92 31.54 0.13
C PRO A 611 -45.37 31.49 0.63
N ASP A 612 -45.61 30.88 1.78
CA ASP A 612 -46.90 30.96 2.45
C ASP A 612 -46.98 32.13 3.43
N ARG A 613 -48.17 32.73 3.40
CA ARG A 613 -48.64 33.99 3.99
C ARG A 613 -48.88 33.95 5.48
#